data_AF-A0A8X8GB21-F1
#
_entry.id   AF-A0A8X8GB21-F1
#
_cell.length_a   1.000
_cell.length_b   1.000
_cell.length_c   1.000
_cell.angle_alpha   90.00
_cell.angle_beta   90.00
_cell.angle_gamma   90.00
#
_symmetry.space_group_name_H-M   'P 1'
#
loop_
_entity.id
_entity.type
_entity.pdbx_description
1 polymer ?
#
loop_
_entity_poly.entity_id
_entity_poly.type
_entity_poly.pdbx_seq_one_letter_code
_entity_poly.pdbx_strand_id
1 'polypeptide(L)'
;QPALRSTNTLDTLAAIAQAELLPAEDIGLLRHAYLFLRNIEHCLQMVDDQQTQQLPKSETEWQRLACAMGFMDVAALRATLSELRLQTHTIFQRTLAPKPTPHSPAEDNANRLWQFAQTGAMEAAPGDLLQVLHFAAPETAW
;
A
#
# COMPACT_ATOMS: atom_id res chain seq x y z
N GLN A 1 8.09 21.46 -0.49
CA GLN A 1 7.04 22.21 -1.21
C GLN A 1 5.79 22.31 -0.34
N PRO A 2 5.33 23.52 0.06
CA PRO A 2 4.17 23.68 0.96
C PRO A 2 2.84 23.19 0.37
N ALA A 3 2.67 23.29 -0.96
CA ALA A 3 1.44 22.89 -1.67
C ALA A 3 1.14 21.37 -1.57
N LEU A 4 2.17 20.54 -1.35
CA LEU A 4 2.00 19.09 -1.13
C LEU A 4 1.46 18.74 0.27
N ARG A 5 1.31 19.72 1.17
CA ARG A 5 0.78 19.52 2.53
C ARG A 5 -0.69 19.94 2.66
N SER A 6 -1.45 19.89 1.56
CA SER A 6 -2.88 20.16 1.58
C SER A 6 -3.64 18.98 2.21
N THR A 7 -4.70 19.28 2.96
CA THR A 7 -5.66 18.29 3.48
C THR A 7 -6.64 17.82 2.40
N ASN A 8 -6.74 18.53 1.28
CA ASN A 8 -7.56 18.16 0.15
C ASN A 8 -6.78 17.26 -0.81
N THR A 9 -7.25 16.02 -0.98
CA THR A 9 -6.62 15.02 -1.85
C THR A 9 -6.51 15.49 -3.31
N LEU A 10 -7.52 16.19 -3.84
CA LEU A 10 -7.50 16.65 -5.22
C LEU A 10 -6.49 17.78 -5.44
N ASP A 11 -6.37 18.70 -4.47
CA ASP A 11 -5.38 19.77 -4.53
C ASP A 11 -3.96 19.22 -4.44
N THR A 12 -3.76 18.22 -3.57
CA THR A 12 -2.47 17.51 -3.47
C THR A 12 -2.15 16.79 -4.77
N LEU A 13 -3.10 16.10 -5.41
CA LEU A 13 -2.87 15.47 -6.73
C LEU A 13 -2.51 16.50 -7.80
N ALA A 14 -3.14 17.68 -7.80
CA ALA A 14 -2.78 18.76 -8.72
C ALA A 14 -1.37 19.30 -8.46
N ALA A 15 -0.97 19.45 -7.19
CA ALA A 15 0.38 19.87 -6.83
C ALA A 15 1.44 18.82 -7.22
N ILE A 16 1.14 17.52 -7.07
CA ILE A 16 2.02 16.42 -7.51
C ILE A 16 2.21 16.47 -9.04
N ALA A 17 1.14 16.75 -9.79
CA ALA A 17 1.21 16.90 -11.25
C ALA A 17 2.08 18.09 -11.67
N GLN A 18 1.91 19.24 -11.01
CA GLN A 18 2.72 20.44 -11.28
C GLN A 18 4.21 20.24 -10.97
N ALA A 19 4.51 19.38 -9.99
CA ALA A 19 5.88 19.03 -9.62
C ALA A 19 6.45 17.87 -10.46
N GLU A 20 5.70 17.35 -11.44
CA GLU A 20 6.09 16.24 -12.33
C GLU A 20 6.59 15.00 -11.57
N LEU A 21 6.06 14.76 -10.37
CA LEU A 21 6.49 13.66 -9.50
C LEU A 21 5.88 12.31 -9.89
N LEU A 22 4.80 12.33 -10.68
CA LEU A 22 4.15 11.14 -11.24
C LEU A 22 3.75 11.41 -12.70
N PRO A 23 3.68 10.36 -13.54
CA PRO A 23 3.09 10.43 -14.86
C PRO A 23 1.69 11.08 -14.84
N ALA A 24 1.38 11.91 -15.84
CA ALA A 24 0.08 12.57 -15.93
C ALA A 24 -1.09 11.57 -16.04
N GLU A 25 -0.85 10.42 -16.68
CA GLU A 25 -1.81 9.31 -16.75
C GLU A 25 -2.17 8.76 -15.35
N ASP A 26 -1.16 8.58 -14.49
CA ASP A 26 -1.36 8.09 -13.12
C ASP A 26 -2.16 9.11 -12.30
N ILE A 27 -1.86 10.41 -12.44
CA ILE A 27 -2.61 11.45 -11.75
C ILE A 27 -4.07 11.47 -12.19
N GLY A 28 -4.32 11.38 -13.50
CA GLY A 28 -5.67 11.33 -14.05
C GLY A 28 -6.45 10.13 -13.49
N LEU A 29 -5.80 8.97 -13.45
CA LEU A 29 -6.37 7.75 -12.90
C LEU A 29 -6.64 7.86 -11.39
N LEU A 30 -5.69 8.32 -10.59
CA LEU A 30 -5.86 8.50 -9.14
C LEU A 30 -6.98 9.48 -8.81
N ARG A 31 -7.10 10.57 -9.59
CA ARG A 31 -8.20 11.53 -9.47
C ARG A 31 -9.54 10.86 -9.78
N HIS A 32 -9.62 10.10 -10.87
CA HIS A 32 -10.84 9.40 -11.26
C HIS A 32 -11.26 8.37 -10.21
N ALA A 33 -10.31 7.53 -9.76
CA ALA A 33 -10.54 6.54 -8.72
C ALA A 33 -11.01 7.18 -7.40
N TYR A 34 -10.39 8.29 -6.98
CA TYR A 34 -10.80 9.01 -5.78
C TYR A 34 -12.25 9.48 -5.85
N LEU A 35 -12.62 10.17 -6.94
CA LEU A 35 -13.98 10.67 -7.13
C LEU A 35 -15.00 9.54 -7.18
N PHE A 36 -14.67 8.45 -7.89
CA PHE A 36 -15.53 7.27 -7.99
C PHE A 36 -15.77 6.61 -6.62
N LEU A 37 -14.71 6.37 -5.85
CA LEU A 37 -14.80 5.76 -4.52
C LEU A 37 -15.54 6.68 -3.55
N ARG A 38 -15.33 8.00 -3.63
CA ARG A 38 -16.04 8.97 -2.80
C ARG A 38 -17.54 9.00 -3.11
N ASN A 39 -17.92 8.89 -4.37
CA ASN A 39 -19.32 8.78 -4.76
C ASN A 39 -19.97 7.51 -4.22
N ILE A 40 -19.29 6.37 -4.30
CA ILE A 40 -19.77 5.12 -3.67
C ILE A 40 -19.96 5.32 -2.17
N GLU A 41 -18.97 5.88 -1.48
CA GLU A 41 -19.04 6.14 -0.05
C GLU A 41 -20.24 7.04 0.30
N HIS A 42 -20.43 8.15 -0.41
CA HIS A 42 -21.58 9.03 -0.21
C HIS A 42 -22.91 8.31 -0.44
N CYS A 43 -23.03 7.51 -1.51
CA CYS A 43 -24.24 6.72 -1.77
C CYS A 43 -24.54 5.75 -0.62
N LEU A 44 -23.51 5.11 -0.06
CA LEU A 44 -23.68 4.20 1.08
C LEU A 44 -24.07 4.95 2.35
N GLN A 45 -23.51 6.13 2.60
CA GLN A 45 -23.83 6.95 3.77
C GLN A 45 -25.27 7.50 3.74
N MET A 46 -25.81 7.76 2.54
CA MET A 46 -27.19 8.23 2.36
C MET A 46 -28.27 7.17 2.67
N VAL A 47 -27.93 5.87 2.67
CA VAL A 47 -28.95 4.81 2.85
C VAL A 47 -29.44 4.73 4.30
N ASP A 48 -28.54 4.86 5.26
CA ASP A 48 -28.85 4.70 6.69
C ASP A 48 -28.48 5.94 7.53
N ASP A 49 -28.16 7.07 6.89
CA ASP A 49 -27.61 8.29 7.51
C ASP A 49 -26.42 7.99 8.46
N GLN A 50 -25.64 6.95 8.11
CA GLN A 50 -24.54 6.44 8.92
C GLN A 50 -23.23 6.56 8.17
N GLN A 51 -22.21 7.06 8.86
CA GLN A 51 -20.85 7.06 8.33
C GLN A 51 -20.35 5.61 8.21
N THR A 52 -20.20 5.11 7.00
CA THR A 52 -19.70 3.77 6.71
C THR A 52 -18.61 3.79 5.65
N GLN A 53 -17.63 2.89 5.83
CA GLN A 53 -16.59 2.57 4.85
C GLN A 53 -16.70 1.12 4.36
N GLN A 54 -17.75 0.41 4.78
CA GLN A 54 -17.96 -0.98 4.40
C GLN A 54 -18.77 -1.07 3.12
N LEU A 55 -18.38 -1.99 2.23
CA LEU A 55 -19.19 -2.33 1.07
C LEU A 55 -20.49 -3.03 1.50
N PRO A 56 -21.53 -3.00 0.65
CA PRO A 56 -22.78 -3.69 0.92
C PRO A 56 -22.60 -5.19 1.17
N LYS A 57 -23.43 -5.75 2.05
CA LYS A 57 -23.37 -7.18 2.42
C LYS A 57 -24.40 -8.00 1.66
N SER A 58 -25.53 -7.39 1.31
CA SER A 58 -26.61 -8.06 0.58
C SER A 58 -26.63 -7.71 -0.90
N GLU A 59 -27.11 -8.62 -1.73
CA GLU A 59 -27.25 -8.39 -3.17
C GLU A 59 -28.23 -7.26 -3.49
N THR A 60 -29.29 -7.11 -2.68
CA THR A 60 -30.27 -6.02 -2.83
C THR A 60 -29.64 -4.64 -2.62
N GLU A 61 -28.77 -4.48 -1.62
CA GLU A 61 -28.04 -3.23 -1.42
C GLU A 61 -27.06 -2.95 -2.55
N TRP A 62 -26.39 -3.99 -3.08
CA TRP A 62 -25.56 -3.87 -4.26
C TRP A 62 -26.33 -3.40 -5.49
N GLN A 63 -27.54 -3.92 -5.73
CA GLN A 63 -28.40 -3.48 -6.82
C GLN A 63 -28.81 -2.01 -6.69
N ARG A 64 -29.16 -1.57 -5.48
CA ARG A 64 -29.46 -0.17 -5.19
C ARG A 64 -28.25 0.73 -5.46
N LEU A 65 -27.07 0.32 -5.01
CA LEU A 65 -25.83 1.04 -5.26
C LEU A 65 -25.51 1.13 -6.76
N ALA A 66 -25.65 0.03 -7.51
CA ALA A 66 -25.43 0.01 -8.95
C ALA A 66 -26.37 1.00 -9.67
N CYS A 67 -27.65 0.98 -9.32
CA CYS A 67 -28.64 1.94 -9.84
C CYS A 67 -28.28 3.38 -9.50
N ALA A 68 -27.94 3.68 -8.24
CA ALA A 68 -27.55 5.02 -7.79
C ALA A 68 -26.28 5.54 -8.48
N MET A 69 -25.34 4.65 -8.78
CA MET A 69 -24.11 4.95 -9.50
C MET A 69 -24.29 4.98 -11.04
N GLY A 70 -25.50 4.71 -11.56
CA GLY A 70 -25.80 4.71 -12.99
C GLY A 70 -25.29 3.50 -13.77
N PHE A 71 -25.00 2.38 -13.10
CA PHE A 71 -24.58 1.13 -13.73
C PHE A 71 -25.78 0.26 -14.13
N MET A 72 -25.61 -0.53 -15.19
CA MET A 72 -26.66 -1.41 -15.71
C MET A 72 -26.96 -2.59 -14.79
N ASP A 73 -25.93 -3.10 -14.11
CA ASP A 73 -26.04 -4.22 -13.17
C ASP A 73 -24.91 -4.16 -12.12
N VAL A 74 -25.03 -5.04 -11.13
CA VAL A 74 -24.06 -5.18 -10.04
C VAL A 74 -22.71 -5.68 -10.57
N ALA A 75 -22.69 -6.52 -11.61
CA ALA A 75 -21.47 -7.08 -12.14
C ALA A 75 -20.58 -5.99 -12.76
N ALA A 76 -21.16 -5.08 -13.54
CA ALA A 76 -20.48 -3.93 -14.13
C ALA A 76 -19.91 -3.01 -13.04
N LEU A 77 -20.71 -2.68 -12.02
CA LEU A 77 -20.23 -1.86 -10.89
C LEU A 77 -19.05 -2.55 -10.17
N ARG A 78 -19.18 -3.84 -9.83
CA ARG A 78 -18.12 -4.59 -9.14
C ARG A 78 -16.86 -4.69 -9.97
N ALA A 79 -16.99 -4.91 -11.29
CA ALA A 79 -15.85 -4.96 -12.21
C ALA A 79 -15.12 -3.61 -12.24
N THR A 80 -15.83 -2.49 -12.43
CA THR A 80 -15.23 -1.16 -12.43
C THR A 80 -14.58 -0.82 -11.09
N LEU A 81 -15.23 -1.13 -9.97
CA LEU A 81 -14.67 -0.92 -8.63
C LEU A 81 -13.38 -1.72 -8.43
N SER A 82 -13.37 -2.98 -8.87
CA SER A 82 -12.21 -3.87 -8.71
C SER A 82 -11.04 -3.40 -9.57
N GLU A 83 -11.32 -2.99 -10.81
CA GLU A 83 -10.32 -2.45 -11.73
C GLU A 83 -9.66 -1.18 -11.18
N LEU A 84 -10.46 -0.20 -10.74
CA LEU A 84 -9.93 1.05 -10.19
C LEU A 84 -9.10 0.83 -8.91
N ARG A 85 -9.51 -0.12 -8.06
CA ARG A 85 -8.74 -0.50 -6.86
C ARG A 85 -7.42 -1.16 -7.24
N LEU A 86 -7.42 -2.06 -8.20
CA LEU A 86 -6.21 -2.73 -8.68
C LEU A 86 -5.23 -1.71 -9.27
N GLN A 87 -5.70 -0.86 -10.17
CA GLN A 87 -4.88 0.17 -10.81
C GLN A 87 -4.28 1.15 -9.79
N THR A 88 -5.08 1.61 -8.82
CA THR A 88 -4.61 2.46 -7.72
C THR A 88 -3.54 1.74 -6.89
N HIS A 89 -3.76 0.45 -6.60
CA HIS A 89 -2.79 -0.36 -5.86
C HIS A 89 -1.48 -0.51 -6.64
N THR A 90 -1.53 -0.75 -7.95
CA THR A 90 -0.34 -0.84 -8.79
C THR A 90 0.47 0.45 -8.79
N ILE A 91 -0.18 1.61 -8.93
CA ILE A 91 0.50 2.92 -8.84
C ILE A 91 1.14 3.06 -7.45
N PHE A 92 0.40 2.77 -6.39
CA PHE A 92 0.92 2.85 -5.02
C PHE A 92 2.16 1.98 -4.83
N GLN A 93 2.13 0.71 -5.25
CA GLN A 93 3.25 -0.21 -5.14
C GLN A 93 4.46 0.30 -5.94
N ARG A 94 4.26 0.75 -7.19
CA ARG A 94 5.35 1.28 -8.00
C ARG A 94 6.00 2.51 -7.37
N THR A 95 5.22 3.39 -6.76
CA THR A 95 5.69 4.68 -6.24
C THR A 95 6.24 4.60 -4.82
N LEU A 96 5.64 3.79 -3.95
CA LEU A 96 5.91 3.79 -2.51
C LEU A 96 6.48 2.47 -1.98
N ALA A 97 6.53 1.40 -2.78
CA ALA A 97 7.20 0.19 -2.32
C ALA A 97 8.69 0.49 -2.04
N PRO A 98 9.22 0.01 -0.90
CA PRO A 98 10.64 0.13 -0.63
C PRO A 98 11.40 -0.55 -1.76
N LYS A 99 12.34 0.16 -2.39
CA LYS A 99 13.26 -0.47 -3.32
C LYS A 99 13.99 -1.58 -2.55
N PRO A 100 14.06 -2.82 -3.07
CA PRO A 100 14.85 -3.86 -2.43
C PRO A 100 16.30 -3.36 -2.41
N THR A 101 16.75 -2.90 -1.25
CA THR A 101 18.16 -2.63 -1.00
C THR A 101 18.83 -4.00 -0.94
N PRO A 102 19.84 -4.26 -1.80
CA PRO A 102 20.65 -5.45 -1.62
C PRO A 102 21.19 -5.41 -0.20
N HIS A 103 20.91 -6.46 0.58
CA HIS A 103 21.45 -6.56 1.92
C HIS A 103 22.97 -6.53 1.84
N SER A 104 23.59 -5.70 2.68
CA SER A 104 25.03 -5.80 2.85
C SER A 104 25.35 -7.16 3.50
N PRO A 105 26.54 -7.73 3.28
CA PRO A 105 26.95 -8.94 3.98
C PRO A 105 26.79 -8.83 5.51
N ALA A 106 26.97 -7.64 6.07
CA ALA A 106 26.76 -7.38 7.50
C ALA A 106 25.28 -7.47 7.93
N GLU A 107 24.35 -7.02 7.10
CA GLU A 107 22.91 -7.15 7.36
C GLU A 107 22.43 -8.59 7.22
N ASP A 108 22.91 -9.31 6.22
CA ASP A 108 22.63 -10.75 6.05
C ASP A 108 23.13 -11.54 7.26
N ASN A 109 24.32 -11.20 7.77
CA ASN A 109 24.89 -11.82 8.95
C ASN A 109 24.12 -11.47 10.22
N ALA A 110 23.70 -10.21 10.39
CA ALA A 110 22.88 -9.80 11.52
C ALA A 110 21.53 -10.53 11.53
N ASN A 111 20.92 -10.72 10.36
CA ASN A 111 19.65 -11.43 10.23
C ASN A 111 19.80 -12.93 10.54
N ARG A 112 20.90 -13.55 10.09
CA ARG A 112 21.26 -14.93 10.46
C ARG A 112 21.47 -15.08 11.96
N LEU A 113 22.21 -14.18 12.61
CA LEU A 113 22.40 -14.16 14.06
C LEU A 113 21.06 -14.06 14.80
N TRP A 114 20.16 -13.19 14.33
CA TRP A 114 18.84 -13.00 14.92
C TRP A 114 17.96 -14.25 14.78
N GLN A 115 18.06 -14.98 13.67
CA GLN A 115 17.38 -16.26 13.47
C GLN A 115 17.95 -17.37 14.37
N PHE A 116 19.27 -17.45 14.52
CA PHE A 116 19.92 -18.41 15.41
C PHE A 116 19.58 -18.18 16.89
N ALA A 117 19.49 -16.92 17.32
CA ALA A 117 19.12 -16.58 18.69
C ALA A 117 17.68 -17.01 19.06
N GLN A 118 16.77 -17.04 18.08
CA GLN A 118 15.37 -17.45 18.29
C GLN A 118 15.16 -18.96 18.26
N THR A 119 15.93 -19.69 17.46
CA THR A 119 15.80 -21.15 17.35
C THR A 119 16.48 -21.90 18.50
N GLY A 120 17.14 -21.18 19.42
CA GLY A 120 17.76 -21.75 20.61
C GLY A 120 18.98 -22.64 20.31
N ALA A 121 19.49 -22.61 19.08
CA ALA A 121 20.65 -23.41 18.63
C ALA A 121 21.99 -22.80 19.08
N MET A 122 22.05 -22.26 20.30
CA MET A 122 23.25 -21.67 20.88
C MET A 122 24.06 -22.77 21.61
N GLU A 123 24.39 -23.85 20.91
CA GLU A 123 25.37 -24.84 21.39
C GLU A 123 26.79 -24.56 20.87
N ALA A 124 26.92 -23.70 19.86
CA ALA A 124 28.22 -23.25 19.35
C ALA A 124 28.76 -22.06 20.16
N ALA A 125 30.05 -22.07 20.47
CA ALA A 125 30.71 -20.96 21.14
C ALA A 125 30.56 -19.67 20.30
N PRO A 126 30.36 -18.49 20.92
CA PRO A 126 30.10 -17.24 20.19
C PRO A 126 31.15 -16.90 19.11
N GLY A 127 32.41 -17.31 19.31
CA GLY A 127 33.50 -17.10 18.35
C GLY A 127 33.35 -17.91 17.05
N ASP A 128 32.86 -19.15 17.13
CA ASP A 128 32.69 -20.03 15.96
C ASP A 128 31.58 -19.50 15.03
N LEU A 129 30.52 -18.94 15.61
CA LEU A 129 29.40 -18.31 14.90
C LEU A 129 29.84 -17.07 14.12
N LEU A 130 30.66 -16.21 14.72
CA LEU A 130 31.15 -14.99 14.08
C LEU A 130 32.11 -15.30 12.92
N GLN A 131 32.88 -16.39 13.03
CA GLN A 131 33.80 -16.84 11.98
C GLN A 131 33.07 -17.47 10.80
N VAL A 132 32.02 -18.26 11.04
CA VAL A 132 31.12 -18.79 9.98
C VAL A 132 30.43 -17.65 9.22
N LEU A 133 30.09 -16.57 9.93
CA LEU A 133 29.51 -15.36 9.35
C LEU A 133 30.54 -14.40 8.74
N HIS A 134 31.82 -14.78 8.62
CA HIS A 134 32.85 -13.96 7.94
C HIS A 134 33.04 -12.55 8.54
N PHE A 135 32.80 -12.37 9.84
CA PHE A 135 33.22 -11.13 10.51
C PHE A 135 34.76 -11.09 10.58
N ALA A 136 35.35 -9.95 10.22
CA ALA A 136 36.79 -9.85 9.94
C ALA A 136 37.73 -9.94 11.17
N ALA A 137 37.20 -9.97 12.39
CA ALA A 137 37.98 -10.25 13.62
C ALA A 137 37.02 -10.50 14.81
N PRO A 138 36.62 -11.75 15.09
CA PRO A 138 35.69 -12.05 16.18
C PRO A 138 36.30 -11.81 17.58
N GLU A 139 37.62 -11.85 17.72
CA GLU A 139 38.35 -11.72 18.98
C GLU A 139 38.63 -10.27 19.44
N THR A 140 38.42 -9.26 18.59
CA THR A 140 38.72 -7.85 18.90
C THR A 140 37.53 -6.91 18.81
N ALA A 141 36.32 -7.42 18.53
CA ALA A 141 35.11 -6.62 18.48
C ALA A 141 34.49 -6.45 19.88
N TRP A 142 35.08 -5.58 20.70
CA TRP A 142 34.45 -5.01 21.89
C TRP A 142 34.85 -3.54 22.06
#